data_AF-A0A1Y1XVH2-F1
#
_entry.id   AF-A0A1Y1XVH2-F1
#
_cell.length_a   1.000
_cell.length_b   1.000
_cell.length_c   1.000
_cell.angle_alpha   90.00
_cell.angle_beta   90.00
_cell.angle_gamma   90.00
#
_symmetry.space_group_name_H-M   'P 1'
#
loop_
_entity.id
_entity.type
_entity.pdbx_description
1 polymer ?
#
loop_
_entity_poly.entity_id
_entity_poly.type
_entity_poly.pdbx_seq_one_letter_code
_entity_poly.pdbx_strand_id
1 'polypeptide(L)'
;MSNYVINCIKLNAISIAHDYNNDYQIKVIEKFNKYSNENDLGINIELNVFTEKNFTGSIFNYGDVIESILKKSKTKYDLYFYDNTYGSRYGNYFLDLKEYLSEDLIKLYDKKIISDTCIYKNKLIALPSRLEYNILYSNRSLLKKYNKTIPETWDELIETSKYILEEEKKSNKDIDLIGYNGYFNDKDDEMLSSTYEFIYSYRDTYESSFPDITSQTAINAINKIKQIKEDISSESIFRSNEEFAISRLLLGKAIFIKFIILPDQIYEMLDYNMTVLPGVKKGISGSIIIGNNISITKYPNDKAYDKRKEAALFAFKYLASREIQKEFLTKRIVIPGIMDLYYDEDVCKIAHCQLFRSIQPIGKPIFERDDYNYYAEKFKIYFSEFLYGNVSAKDALKNIKDISYIYEISTSTKYTSAGLINFLILSVIITLMFLSLIFIFLNNFNPFFEFLSQEYWILIVFGSIMNLSACFTKFGTLTSFKCQLSILLLSLGFSFSFIPILNK
;
A
#
# COMPACT_ATOMS: atom_id res chain seq x y z
N MET A 1 29.20 38.72 33.09
CA MET A 1 28.12 37.92 32.48
C MET A 1 28.58 37.54 31.08
N SER A 2 29.06 36.31 30.89
CA SER A 2 29.41 35.81 29.56
C SER A 2 28.12 35.52 28.80
N ASN A 3 27.89 36.21 27.69
CA ASN A 3 26.84 35.86 26.73
C ASN A 3 27.15 34.48 26.16
N TYR A 4 26.60 33.42 26.75
CA TYR A 4 26.51 32.12 26.10
C TYR A 4 25.53 32.29 24.93
N VAL A 5 26.07 32.42 23.72
CA VAL A 5 25.30 32.26 22.49
C VAL A 5 24.91 30.79 22.42
N ILE A 6 23.71 30.44 22.88
CA ILE A 6 23.14 29.12 22.64
C ILE A 6 22.90 29.04 21.13
N ASN A 7 23.75 28.30 20.42
CA ASN A 7 23.55 28.02 19.00
C ASN A 7 22.30 27.12 18.86
N CYS A 8 21.15 27.74 18.62
CA CYS A 8 19.91 27.02 18.39
C CYS A 8 19.96 26.25 17.06
N ILE A 9 19.80 24.92 17.13
CA ILE A 9 19.69 24.06 15.96
C ILE A 9 18.26 24.18 15.42
N LYS A 10 18.13 24.84 14.28
CA LYS A 10 16.87 24.91 13.54
C LYS A 10 16.69 23.66 12.67
N LEU A 11 15.75 22.80 13.04
CA LEU A 11 15.27 21.68 12.25
C LEU A 11 14.09 22.13 11.39
N ASN A 12 13.94 21.52 10.22
CA ASN A 12 12.81 21.75 9.33
C ASN A 12 12.01 20.45 9.21
N ALA A 13 10.72 20.51 9.50
CA ALA A 13 9.79 19.42 9.27
C ALA A 13 8.88 19.73 8.08
N ILE A 14 8.37 18.69 7.44
CA ILE A 14 7.36 18.80 6.38
C ILE A 14 6.17 17.88 6.69
N SER A 15 4.96 18.40 6.47
CA SER A 15 3.70 17.67 6.54
C SER A 15 2.83 18.06 5.35
N ILE A 16 1.95 17.15 4.92
CA ILE A 16 0.86 17.44 3.99
C ILE A 16 -0.44 17.27 4.76
N ALA A 17 -1.29 18.29 4.71
CA ALA A 17 -2.57 18.30 5.41
C ALA A 17 -3.69 18.72 4.45
N HIS A 18 -4.85 18.09 4.58
CA HIS A 18 -6.04 18.47 3.81
C HIS A 18 -6.66 19.78 4.31
N ASP A 19 -6.56 20.11 5.60
CA ASP A 19 -6.89 21.44 6.12
C ASP A 19 -5.97 21.86 7.28
N TYR A 20 -5.74 23.17 7.41
CA TYR A 20 -4.76 23.76 8.36
C TYR A 20 -5.26 23.68 9.81
N ASN A 21 -6.58 23.71 10.01
CA ASN A 21 -7.22 23.89 11.31
C ASN A 21 -7.56 22.55 11.97
N ASN A 22 -6.57 21.68 12.17
CA ASN A 22 -6.55 20.61 13.19
C ASN A 22 -5.39 19.61 13.03
N ASP A 23 -4.37 19.90 12.22
CA ASP A 23 -3.29 18.94 11.96
C ASP A 23 -2.51 18.66 13.26
N TYR A 24 -2.58 17.40 13.73
CA TYR A 24 -1.92 16.91 14.94
C TYR A 24 -0.42 17.28 14.95
N GLN A 25 0.19 17.27 13.77
CA GLN A 25 1.58 17.62 13.48
C GLN A 25 1.92 19.03 13.94
N ILE A 26 1.03 20.02 13.74
CA ILE A 26 1.25 21.39 14.20
C ILE A 26 1.31 21.41 15.73
N LYS A 27 0.28 20.86 16.38
CA LYS A 27 0.15 20.89 17.84
C LYS A 27 1.28 20.14 18.55
N VAL A 28 1.72 19.01 18.00
CA VAL A 28 2.80 18.21 18.60
C VAL A 28 4.17 18.88 18.42
N ILE A 29 4.40 19.57 17.30
CA ILE A 29 5.64 20.33 17.08
C ILE A 29 5.70 21.59 17.96
N GLU A 30 4.60 22.32 18.09
CA GLU A 30 4.51 23.46 19.02
C GLU A 30 4.81 23.03 20.46
N LYS A 31 4.25 21.88 20.87
CA LYS A 31 4.50 21.28 22.18
C LYS A 31 5.96 20.90 22.38
N PHE A 32 6.61 20.31 21.36
CA PHE A 32 8.05 20.02 21.42
C PHE A 32 8.89 21.30 21.52
N ASN A 33 8.61 22.32 20.70
CA ASN A 33 9.37 23.58 20.72
C ASN A 33 9.24 24.28 22.08
N LYS A 34 8.05 24.26 22.69
CA LYS A 34 7.86 24.74 24.06
C LYS A 34 8.71 23.97 25.06
N TYR A 35 8.65 22.63 25.02
CA TYR A 35 9.47 21.77 25.89
C TYR A 35 10.97 22.02 25.72
N SER A 36 11.43 22.19 24.48
CA SER A 36 12.82 22.48 24.14
C SER A 36 13.30 23.81 24.73
N ASN A 37 12.47 24.85 24.66
CA ASN A 37 12.76 26.14 25.27
C ASN A 37 12.76 26.07 26.81
N GLU A 38 11.82 25.35 27.42
CA GLU A 38 11.73 25.20 28.88
C GLU A 38 12.88 24.40 29.48
N ASN A 39 13.56 23.56 28.68
CA ASN A 39 14.65 22.70 29.12
C ASN A 39 16.01 23.10 28.49
N ASP A 40 16.11 24.30 27.92
CA ASP A 40 17.33 24.84 27.30
C ASP A 40 18.02 23.89 26.31
N LEU A 41 17.24 23.09 25.56
CA LEU A 41 17.79 22.08 24.65
C LEU A 41 18.42 22.70 23.40
N GLY A 42 18.05 23.95 23.07
CA GLY A 42 18.55 24.65 21.89
C GLY A 42 18.11 24.00 20.58
N ILE A 43 16.94 23.35 20.52
CA ILE A 43 16.37 22.74 19.31
C ILE A 43 15.06 23.45 18.97
N ASN A 44 14.90 23.90 17.73
CA ASN A 44 13.62 24.45 17.27
C ASN A 44 13.23 23.83 15.93
N ILE A 45 12.00 23.34 15.82
CA ILE A 45 11.47 22.74 14.60
C ILE A 45 10.54 23.73 13.91
N GLU A 46 10.83 24.05 12.65
CA GLU A 46 9.93 24.77 11.75
C GLU A 46 9.14 23.76 10.92
N LEU A 47 7.83 23.66 11.18
CA LEU A 47 6.94 22.79 10.41
C LEU A 47 6.43 23.52 9.16
N ASN A 48 6.64 22.90 8.00
CA ASN A 48 6.17 23.36 6.71
C ASN A 48 4.99 22.49 6.29
N VAL A 49 3.77 23.04 6.36
CA VAL A 49 2.54 22.34 6.01
C VAL A 49 2.10 22.72 4.60
N PHE A 50 2.02 21.72 3.72
CA PHE A 50 1.44 21.89 2.39
C PHE A 50 -0.04 21.53 2.43
N THR A 51 -0.88 22.45 1.94
CA THR A 51 -2.34 22.25 1.81
C THR A 51 -2.77 22.55 0.39
N GLU A 52 -3.99 22.15 0.05
CA GLU A 52 -4.66 22.50 -1.22
C GLU A 52 -4.65 24.01 -1.49
N LYS A 53 -4.81 24.83 -0.45
CA LYS A 53 -4.86 26.30 -0.55
C LYS A 53 -3.50 26.92 -0.89
N ASN A 54 -2.39 26.26 -0.52
CA ASN A 54 -1.05 26.84 -0.58
C ASN A 54 -0.16 26.20 -1.66
N PHE A 55 -0.68 25.24 -2.44
CA PHE A 55 0.06 24.55 -3.49
C PHE A 55 -0.72 24.56 -4.82
N THR A 56 -0.06 25.00 -5.89
CA THR A 56 -0.68 25.21 -7.21
C THR A 56 -0.70 23.97 -8.12
N GLY A 57 -0.18 22.83 -7.65
CA GLY A 57 -0.27 21.55 -8.37
C GLY A 57 -1.61 20.87 -8.11
N SER A 58 -2.23 20.30 -9.15
CA SER A 58 -3.46 19.52 -8.97
C SER A 58 -3.25 18.41 -7.93
N ILE A 59 -4.22 18.26 -7.04
CA ILE A 59 -4.19 17.47 -5.79
C ILE A 59 -4.09 15.95 -6.00
N PHE A 60 -3.67 15.49 -7.18
CA PHE A 60 -3.59 14.06 -7.48
C PHE A 60 -2.25 13.40 -7.14
N ASN A 61 -1.23 14.12 -6.64
CA ASN A 61 0.03 13.45 -6.32
C ASN A 61 0.90 14.08 -5.23
N TYR A 62 0.36 14.17 -4.00
CA TYR A 62 1.16 14.45 -2.80
C TYR A 62 2.37 13.52 -2.66
N GLY A 63 2.16 12.25 -3.06
CA GLY A 63 3.19 11.24 -3.25
C GLY A 63 4.42 11.75 -4.01
N ASP A 64 4.20 12.27 -5.21
CA ASP A 64 5.25 12.77 -6.11
C ASP A 64 5.92 14.04 -5.58
N VAL A 65 5.17 14.93 -4.92
CA VAL A 65 5.72 16.17 -4.38
C VAL A 65 6.78 15.87 -3.33
N ILE A 66 6.46 15.02 -2.35
CA ILE A 66 7.44 14.62 -1.32
C ILE A 66 8.59 13.85 -1.95
N GLU A 67 8.34 12.95 -2.90
CA GLU A 67 9.43 12.23 -3.58
C GLU A 67 10.38 13.18 -4.34
N SER A 68 9.82 14.16 -5.04
CA SER A 68 10.58 15.18 -5.76
C SER A 68 11.42 16.02 -4.80
N ILE A 69 10.87 16.38 -3.64
CA ILE A 69 11.59 17.05 -2.56
C ILE A 69 12.72 16.15 -2.03
N LEU A 70 12.47 14.87 -1.78
CA LEU A 70 13.50 13.93 -1.31
C LEU A 70 14.62 13.71 -2.34
N LYS A 71 14.29 13.68 -3.64
CA LYS A 71 15.25 13.58 -4.75
C LYS A 71 16.10 14.84 -4.92
N LYS A 72 15.47 16.01 -4.86
CA LYS A 72 16.13 17.31 -5.12
C LYS A 72 16.85 17.87 -3.89
N SER A 73 16.24 17.72 -2.72
CA SER A 73 16.76 18.31 -1.48
C SER A 73 17.72 17.33 -0.82
N LYS A 74 19.01 17.67 -0.85
CA LYS A 74 20.00 16.96 -0.05
C LYS A 74 20.08 17.48 1.39
N THR A 75 19.29 18.50 1.79
CA THR A 75 19.39 19.15 3.12
C THR A 75 18.15 19.93 3.59
N LYS A 76 17.00 19.93 2.89
CA LYS A 76 15.95 20.94 3.18
C LYS A 76 15.14 20.63 4.45
N TYR A 77 14.73 19.38 4.66
CA TYR A 77 13.87 18.98 5.77
C TYR A 77 14.48 17.79 6.50
N ASP A 78 14.51 17.81 7.83
CA ASP A 78 15.07 16.73 8.66
C ASP A 78 14.01 15.70 9.07
N LEU A 79 12.75 16.15 9.20
CA LEU A 79 11.62 15.34 9.65
C LEU A 79 10.51 15.34 8.59
N TYR A 80 9.95 14.17 8.31
CA TYR A 80 8.87 14.01 7.34
C TYR A 80 7.68 13.33 8.00
N PHE A 81 6.55 14.03 8.01
CA PHE A 81 5.24 13.43 8.25
C PHE A 81 4.63 13.09 6.89
N TYR A 82 4.31 11.82 6.66
CA TYR A 82 3.84 11.35 5.37
C TYR A 82 2.84 10.21 5.52
N ASP A 83 1.92 10.09 4.56
CA ASP A 83 0.97 8.98 4.49
C ASP A 83 1.71 7.64 4.35
N ASN A 84 1.34 6.65 5.16
CA ASN A 84 2.04 5.38 5.22
C ASN A 84 2.11 4.64 3.87
N THR A 85 1.18 4.88 2.94
CA THR A 85 1.12 4.29 1.59
C THR A 85 2.36 4.57 0.76
N TYR A 86 3.04 5.69 1.02
CA TYR A 86 4.24 6.07 0.27
C TYR A 86 5.55 5.54 0.88
N GLY A 87 5.49 4.72 1.93
CA GLY A 87 6.67 4.19 2.62
C GLY A 87 7.64 3.47 1.69
N SER A 88 7.16 2.69 0.72
CA SER A 88 8.01 1.96 -0.24
C SER A 88 8.72 2.89 -1.23
N ARG A 89 8.12 4.04 -1.55
CA ARG A 89 8.72 5.07 -2.43
C ARG A 89 9.81 5.84 -1.70
N TYR A 90 9.59 6.17 -0.43
CA TYR A 90 10.47 7.07 0.32
C TYR A 90 11.56 6.35 1.12
N GLY A 91 11.41 5.06 1.40
CA GLY A 91 12.25 4.35 2.36
C GLY A 91 13.76 4.41 2.10
N ASN A 92 14.20 4.57 0.85
CA ASN A 92 15.63 4.76 0.53
C ASN A 92 16.22 6.05 1.12
N TYR A 93 15.42 7.09 1.30
CA TYR A 93 15.84 8.42 1.75
C TYR A 93 15.87 8.57 3.28
N PHE A 94 15.26 7.63 4.02
CA PHE A 94 15.09 7.73 5.47
C PHE A 94 16.11 6.92 6.26
N LEU A 95 16.43 7.38 7.47
CA LEU A 95 17.35 6.75 8.42
C LEU A 95 16.85 5.35 8.81
N ASP A 96 17.76 4.41 9.06
CA ASP A 96 17.36 3.17 9.74
C ASP A 96 17.31 3.45 11.25
N LEU A 97 16.12 3.71 11.76
CA LEU A 97 15.87 4.09 13.14
C LEU A 97 16.21 2.98 14.12
N LYS A 98 16.29 1.72 13.67
CA LYS A 98 16.69 0.59 14.52
C LYS A 98 18.11 0.75 15.07
N GLU A 99 18.97 1.50 14.38
CA GLU A 99 20.34 1.79 14.82
C GLU A 99 20.40 2.86 15.93
N TYR A 100 19.35 3.66 16.12
CA TYR A 100 19.38 4.88 16.96
C TYR A 100 18.32 4.94 18.07
N LEU A 101 17.26 4.12 17.96
CA LEU A 101 16.20 4.02 18.95
C LEU A 101 16.44 2.81 19.87
N SER A 102 16.07 2.93 21.14
CA SER A 102 16.12 1.79 22.07
C SER A 102 15.07 0.75 21.67
N GLU A 103 15.35 -0.52 21.95
CA GLU A 103 14.36 -1.59 21.78
C GLU A 103 13.10 -1.31 22.60
N ASP A 104 13.23 -0.72 23.79
CA ASP A 104 12.10 -0.41 24.66
C ASP A 104 11.14 0.58 24.01
N LEU A 105 11.66 1.63 23.35
CA LEU A 105 10.83 2.60 22.62
C LEU A 105 10.11 1.92 21.44
N ILE A 106 10.80 1.08 20.69
CA ILE A 106 10.20 0.37 19.54
C ILE A 106 9.12 -0.60 20.02
N LYS A 107 9.35 -1.32 21.12
CA LYS A 107 8.42 -2.30 21.70
C LYS A 107 7.14 -1.68 22.29
N LEU A 108 7.11 -0.36 22.51
CA LEU A 108 5.86 0.34 22.86
C LEU A 108 4.83 0.27 21.73
N TYR A 109 5.29 0.24 20.48
CA TYR A 109 4.42 0.21 19.31
C TYR A 109 4.06 -1.23 18.95
N ASP A 110 2.84 -1.42 18.43
CA ASP A 110 2.38 -2.72 17.98
C ASP A 110 3.29 -3.27 16.85
N LYS A 111 3.73 -4.51 17.02
CA LYS A 111 4.68 -5.14 16.08
C LYS A 111 4.09 -5.30 14.68
N LYS A 112 2.80 -5.61 14.58
CA LYS A 112 2.12 -5.81 13.30
C LYS A 112 1.94 -4.46 12.60
N ILE A 113 1.58 -3.41 13.33
CA ILE A 113 1.52 -2.06 12.77
C ILE A 113 2.90 -1.64 12.24
N ILE A 114 3.97 -1.84 13.02
CA ILE A 114 5.33 -1.53 12.58
C ILE A 114 5.73 -2.32 11.33
N SER A 115 5.47 -3.62 11.28
CA SER A 115 5.81 -4.44 10.09
C SER A 115 5.06 -3.97 8.86
N ASP A 116 3.79 -3.63 9.03
CA ASP A 116 2.88 -3.32 7.94
C ASP A 116 3.08 -1.89 7.40
N THR A 117 3.52 -0.94 8.23
CA THR A 117 3.58 0.49 7.87
C THR A 117 4.98 1.10 7.89
N CYS A 118 5.99 0.49 8.51
CA CYS A 118 7.25 1.18 8.81
C CYS A 118 8.55 0.44 8.41
N ILE A 119 8.48 -0.79 7.90
CA ILE A 119 9.67 -1.58 7.54
C ILE A 119 9.89 -1.57 6.02
N TYR A 120 11.02 -0.98 5.59
CA TYR A 120 11.43 -0.98 4.18
C TYR A 120 12.77 -1.70 4.02
N LYS A 121 12.81 -2.80 3.25
CA LYS A 121 14.02 -3.60 3.01
C LYS A 121 14.79 -3.94 4.30
N ASN A 122 14.06 -4.43 5.31
CA ASN A 122 14.55 -4.76 6.66
C ASN A 122 15.03 -3.57 7.51
N LYS A 123 14.80 -2.33 7.08
CA LYS A 123 15.13 -1.10 7.83
C LYS A 123 13.87 -0.53 8.48
N LEU A 124 13.97 -0.10 9.73
CA LEU A 124 12.90 0.64 10.39
C LEU A 124 13.00 2.10 9.97
N ILE A 125 12.23 2.49 8.95
CA ILE A 125 12.36 3.83 8.36
C ILE A 125 11.51 4.89 9.07
N ALA A 126 10.55 4.47 9.88
CA ALA A 126 9.57 5.33 10.51
C ALA A 126 9.03 4.74 11.83
N LEU A 127 8.29 5.56 12.58
CA LEU A 127 7.28 5.09 13.54
C LEU A 127 5.91 5.70 13.17
N PRO A 128 4.80 5.05 13.53
CA PRO A 128 3.47 5.63 13.38
C PRO A 128 3.35 6.93 14.16
N SER A 129 2.97 8.00 13.46
CA SER A 129 2.72 9.31 14.05
C SER A 129 1.26 9.46 14.45
N ARG A 130 0.36 9.02 13.57
CA ARG A 130 -1.10 8.97 13.77
C ARG A 130 -1.64 7.81 12.97
N LEU A 131 -2.52 7.01 13.56
CA LEU A 131 -3.25 5.98 12.86
C LEU A 131 -4.67 6.43 12.54
N GLU A 132 -5.24 5.83 11.52
CA GLU A 132 -6.64 5.94 11.16
C GLU A 132 -7.16 4.57 10.75
N TYR A 133 -8.45 4.35 11.00
CA TYR A 133 -9.13 3.09 10.77
C TYR A 133 -10.51 3.33 10.20
N ASN A 134 -10.93 2.44 9.31
CA ASN A 134 -12.31 2.36 8.87
C ASN A 134 -13.15 1.60 9.89
N ILE A 135 -14.33 2.11 10.17
CA ILE A 135 -15.27 1.51 11.10
C ILE A 135 -16.68 1.52 10.52
N LEU A 136 -17.58 0.78 11.16
CA LEU A 136 -19.00 0.79 10.86
C LEU A 136 -19.70 1.84 11.72
N TYR A 137 -20.34 2.81 11.08
CA TYR A 137 -21.34 3.67 11.72
C TYR A 137 -22.72 3.05 11.52
N SER A 138 -23.45 2.83 12.62
CA SER A 138 -24.79 2.24 12.62
C SER A 138 -25.84 3.22 13.14
N ASN A 139 -26.87 3.51 12.35
CA ASN A 139 -27.88 4.53 12.65
C ASN A 139 -28.73 4.13 13.88
N ARG A 140 -28.59 4.86 14.99
CA ARG A 140 -29.21 4.51 16.27
C ARG A 140 -30.73 4.60 16.21
N SER A 141 -31.27 5.69 15.66
CA SER A 141 -32.71 5.90 15.56
C SER A 141 -33.40 4.83 14.72
N LEU A 142 -32.83 4.47 13.56
CA LEU A 142 -33.40 3.43 12.69
C LEU A 142 -33.34 2.06 13.36
N LEU A 143 -32.20 1.68 13.94
CA LEU A 143 -32.08 0.40 14.64
C LEU A 143 -33.06 0.30 15.82
N LYS A 144 -33.21 1.37 16.59
CA LYS A 144 -34.18 1.43 17.70
C LYS A 144 -35.63 1.34 17.21
N LYS A 145 -35.98 2.08 16.16
CA LYS A 145 -37.33 2.10 15.57
C LYS A 145 -37.78 0.70 15.16
N TYR A 146 -36.87 -0.10 14.61
CA TYR A 146 -37.14 -1.43 14.07
C TYR A 146 -36.72 -2.58 14.99
N ASN A 147 -36.32 -2.28 16.23
CA ASN A 147 -35.84 -3.25 17.22
C ASN A 147 -34.75 -4.19 16.66
N LYS A 148 -33.76 -3.59 15.99
CA LYS A 148 -32.60 -4.28 15.40
C LYS A 148 -31.34 -3.99 16.20
N THR A 149 -30.42 -4.94 16.21
CA THR A 149 -29.09 -4.80 16.83
C THR A 149 -28.07 -4.32 15.79
N ILE A 150 -26.92 -3.84 16.27
CA ILE A 150 -25.77 -3.56 15.40
C ILE A 150 -25.28 -4.90 14.82
N PRO A 151 -25.04 -5.02 13.51
CA PRO A 151 -24.63 -6.28 12.90
C PRO A 151 -23.18 -6.60 13.25
N GLU A 152 -22.94 -7.86 13.62
CA GLU A 152 -21.61 -8.42 13.85
C GLU A 152 -21.13 -9.24 12.63
N THR A 153 -22.04 -9.57 11.71
CA THR A 153 -21.74 -10.28 10.47
C THR A 153 -22.24 -9.56 9.22
N TRP A 154 -21.61 -9.83 8.08
CA TRP A 154 -22.05 -9.27 6.79
C TRP A 154 -23.48 -9.72 6.42
N ASP A 155 -23.89 -10.92 6.83
CA ASP A 155 -25.24 -11.42 6.59
C ASP A 155 -26.29 -10.68 7.42
N GLU A 156 -26.00 -10.44 8.71
CA GLU A 156 -26.86 -9.61 9.57
C GLU A 156 -26.99 -8.18 9.04
N LEU A 157 -25.90 -7.62 8.51
CA LEU A 157 -25.89 -6.29 7.90
C LEU A 157 -26.83 -6.26 6.68
N ILE A 158 -26.77 -7.28 5.81
CA ILE A 158 -27.65 -7.40 4.63
C ILE A 158 -29.11 -7.56 5.07
N GLU A 159 -29.40 -8.51 5.97
CA GLU A 159 -30.77 -8.80 6.43
C GLU A 159 -31.40 -7.56 7.08
N THR A 160 -30.68 -6.92 7.99
CA THR A 160 -31.15 -5.73 8.70
C THR A 160 -31.39 -4.57 7.74
N SER A 161 -30.48 -4.36 6.78
CA SER A 161 -30.61 -3.30 5.78
C SER A 161 -31.81 -3.54 4.86
N LYS A 162 -31.99 -4.77 4.35
CA LYS A 162 -33.16 -5.12 3.51
C LYS A 162 -34.46 -4.82 4.23
N TYR A 163 -34.60 -5.31 5.46
CA TYR A 163 -35.80 -5.10 6.27
C TYR A 163 -36.11 -3.62 6.48
N ILE A 164 -35.13 -2.83 6.92
CA ILE A 164 -35.34 -1.40 7.20
C ILE A 164 -35.63 -0.63 5.91
N LEU A 165 -34.91 -0.89 4.81
CA LEU A 165 -35.16 -0.24 3.52
C LEU A 165 -36.58 -0.53 3.01
N GLU A 166 -37.06 -1.77 3.14
CA GLU A 166 -38.42 -2.16 2.74
C GLU A 166 -39.48 -1.47 3.60
N GLU A 167 -39.32 -1.46 4.93
CA GLU A 167 -40.28 -0.82 5.84
C GLU A 167 -40.33 0.71 5.70
N GLU A 168 -39.18 1.34 5.51
CA GLU A 168 -39.12 2.80 5.25
C GLU A 168 -39.76 3.14 3.90
N LYS A 169 -39.53 2.33 2.85
CA LYS A 169 -40.15 2.52 1.53
C LYS A 169 -41.67 2.35 1.53
N LYS A 170 -42.22 1.52 2.43
CA LYS A 170 -43.69 1.41 2.62
C LYS A 170 -44.29 2.71 3.13
N SER A 171 -43.55 3.44 3.96
CA SER A 171 -43.99 4.70 4.58
C SER A 171 -43.73 5.91 3.67
N ASN A 172 -42.59 5.91 2.97
CA ASN A 172 -42.21 6.94 2.01
C ASN A 172 -41.49 6.29 0.82
N LYS A 173 -42.20 6.20 -0.32
CA LYS A 173 -41.67 5.53 -1.52
C LYS A 173 -40.43 6.21 -2.10
N ASP A 174 -40.28 7.52 -1.90
CA ASP A 174 -39.17 8.33 -2.41
C ASP A 174 -38.09 8.58 -1.33
N ILE A 175 -38.03 7.72 -0.31
CA ILE A 175 -37.04 7.88 0.76
C ILE A 175 -35.61 7.76 0.21
N ASP A 176 -34.83 8.81 0.47
CA ASP A 176 -33.41 8.90 0.13
C ASP A 176 -32.55 8.32 1.28
N LEU A 177 -32.58 6.99 1.40
CA LEU A 177 -31.89 6.20 2.43
C LEU A 177 -31.07 5.08 1.78
N ILE A 178 -29.80 4.93 2.18
CA ILE A 178 -28.94 3.85 1.70
C ILE A 178 -28.74 2.77 2.77
N GLY A 179 -28.59 1.50 2.34
CA GLY A 179 -28.25 0.40 3.24
C GLY A 179 -26.79 0.42 3.67
N TYR A 180 -25.88 0.46 2.71
CA TYR A 180 -24.44 0.52 2.91
C TYR A 180 -23.73 1.20 1.73
N ASN A 181 -22.67 1.97 1.99
CA ASN A 181 -21.94 2.72 0.96
C ASN A 181 -20.96 1.86 0.15
N GLY A 182 -20.38 0.81 0.72
CA GLY A 182 -19.36 -0.02 0.05
C GLY A 182 -17.99 0.64 -0.07
N TYR A 183 -17.96 1.90 -0.52
CA TYR A 183 -16.76 2.71 -0.73
C TYR A 183 -15.76 2.04 -1.71
N PHE A 184 -16.22 1.78 -2.93
CA PHE A 184 -15.51 1.11 -4.03
C PHE A 184 -15.45 1.99 -5.29
N ASN A 185 -15.03 3.26 -5.13
CA ASN A 185 -14.78 4.13 -6.28
C ASN A 185 -13.42 3.80 -6.94
N ASP A 186 -13.26 4.15 -8.21
CA ASP A 186 -12.08 3.85 -9.03
C ASP A 186 -10.99 4.94 -8.97
N LYS A 187 -11.23 6.04 -8.25
CA LYS A 187 -10.38 7.23 -8.26
C LYS A 187 -9.33 7.22 -7.15
N ASP A 188 -9.61 6.61 -6.01
CA ASP A 188 -8.69 6.52 -4.87
C ASP A 188 -8.26 5.07 -4.58
N ASP A 189 -7.49 4.87 -3.51
CA ASP A 189 -7.03 3.55 -3.05
C ASP A 189 -8.07 2.83 -2.18
N GLU A 190 -9.26 3.42 -1.98
CA GLU A 190 -10.24 2.88 -1.04
C GLU A 190 -10.88 1.60 -1.54
N MET A 191 -11.00 1.42 -2.86
CA MET A 191 -11.39 0.13 -3.44
C MET A 191 -10.44 -1.00 -3.02
N LEU A 192 -9.13 -0.75 -3.01
CA LEU A 192 -8.15 -1.72 -2.53
C LEU A 192 -8.31 -1.93 -1.02
N SER A 193 -8.40 -0.84 -0.24
CA SER A 193 -8.60 -0.91 1.21
C SER A 193 -9.81 -1.76 1.58
N SER A 194 -11.00 -1.39 1.06
CA SER A 194 -12.27 -2.10 1.23
C SER A 194 -12.15 -3.58 0.84
N THR A 195 -11.51 -3.88 -0.29
CA THR A 195 -11.38 -5.28 -0.72
C THR A 195 -10.54 -6.11 0.25
N TYR A 196 -9.42 -5.55 0.73
CA TYR A 196 -8.56 -6.23 1.70
C TYR A 196 -9.24 -6.41 3.05
N GLU A 197 -10.02 -5.42 3.52
CA GLU A 197 -10.81 -5.54 4.75
C GLU A 197 -11.82 -6.68 4.66
N PHE A 198 -12.55 -6.77 3.55
CA PHE A 198 -13.49 -7.86 3.31
C PHE A 198 -12.79 -9.22 3.28
N ILE A 199 -11.71 -9.37 2.49
CA ILE A 199 -10.97 -10.64 2.41
C ILE A 199 -10.42 -11.05 3.78
N TYR A 200 -9.88 -10.10 4.55
CA TYR A 200 -9.39 -10.37 5.89
C TYR A 200 -10.51 -10.73 6.86
N SER A 201 -11.67 -10.09 6.76
CA SER A 201 -12.85 -10.38 7.59
C SER A 201 -13.47 -11.78 7.33
N TYR A 202 -13.00 -12.49 6.30
CA TYR A 202 -13.42 -13.83 5.92
C TYR A 202 -12.52 -14.95 6.45
N ARG A 203 -11.47 -14.62 7.18
CA ARG A 203 -10.55 -15.61 7.75
C ARG A 203 -11.21 -16.47 8.83
N ASP A 204 -10.60 -17.63 9.08
CA ASP A 204 -11.17 -18.66 9.96
C ASP A 204 -11.21 -18.25 11.44
N THR A 205 -10.16 -17.58 11.93
CA THR A 205 -10.04 -17.18 13.34
C THR A 205 -9.38 -15.81 13.47
N TYR A 206 -9.49 -15.18 14.64
CA TYR A 206 -8.87 -13.88 14.91
C TYR A 206 -7.38 -13.86 14.55
N GLU A 207 -6.65 -14.92 14.95
CA GLU A 207 -5.20 -15.10 14.74
C GLU A 207 -4.82 -15.57 13.32
N SER A 208 -5.79 -15.91 12.48
CA SER A 208 -5.50 -16.34 11.12
C SER A 208 -4.84 -15.21 10.32
N SER A 209 -3.87 -15.57 9.47
CA SER A 209 -3.25 -14.62 8.54
C SER A 209 -4.24 -14.16 7.47
N PHE A 210 -3.82 -13.17 6.68
CA PHE A 210 -4.54 -12.79 5.47
C PHE A 210 -4.68 -14.01 4.53
N PRO A 211 -5.90 -14.34 4.04
CA PRO A 211 -6.09 -15.45 3.12
C PRO A 211 -5.29 -15.29 1.82
N ASP A 212 -4.82 -16.38 1.22
CA ASP A 212 -4.24 -16.32 -0.14
C ASP A 212 -5.29 -15.69 -1.09
N ILE A 213 -4.85 -14.72 -1.89
CA ILE A 213 -5.74 -13.90 -2.72
C ILE A 213 -6.54 -14.74 -3.73
N THR A 214 -6.08 -15.95 -4.08
CA THR A 214 -6.78 -16.88 -4.98
C THR A 214 -7.51 -18.02 -4.26
N SER A 215 -7.57 -18.00 -2.93
CA SER A 215 -8.27 -19.00 -2.13
C SER A 215 -9.79 -18.93 -2.29
N GLN A 216 -10.48 -20.02 -1.95
CA GLN A 216 -11.94 -20.03 -1.89
C GLN A 216 -12.47 -19.02 -0.87
N THR A 217 -11.74 -18.78 0.22
CA THR A 217 -12.06 -17.76 1.23
C THR A 217 -12.08 -16.36 0.62
N ALA A 218 -11.06 -15.99 -0.16
CA ALA A 218 -11.01 -14.70 -0.86
C ALA A 218 -12.11 -14.59 -1.92
N ILE A 219 -12.39 -15.67 -2.67
CA ILE A 219 -13.49 -15.72 -3.64
C ILE A 219 -14.84 -15.47 -2.94
N ASN A 220 -15.08 -16.12 -1.81
CA ASN A 220 -16.31 -15.94 -1.04
C ASN A 220 -16.45 -14.50 -0.53
N ALA A 221 -15.35 -13.90 -0.06
CA ALA A 221 -15.35 -12.52 0.43
C ALA A 221 -15.74 -11.52 -0.66
N ILE A 222 -15.14 -11.62 -1.85
CA ILE A 222 -15.45 -10.66 -2.93
C ILE A 222 -16.82 -10.90 -3.55
N ASN A 223 -17.30 -12.14 -3.57
CA ASN A 223 -18.69 -12.43 -3.93
C ASN A 223 -19.68 -11.81 -2.93
N LYS A 224 -19.34 -11.77 -1.63
CA LYS A 224 -20.16 -11.05 -0.64
C LYS A 224 -20.21 -9.54 -0.92
N ILE A 225 -19.10 -8.92 -1.32
CA ILE A 225 -19.10 -7.51 -1.75
C ILE A 225 -20.11 -7.29 -2.87
N LYS A 226 -20.08 -8.16 -3.89
CA LYS A 226 -21.01 -8.08 -5.03
C LYS A 226 -22.47 -8.28 -4.58
N GLN A 227 -22.72 -9.22 -3.67
CA GLN A 227 -24.03 -9.41 -3.06
C GLN A 227 -24.51 -8.14 -2.35
N ILE A 228 -23.70 -7.53 -1.48
CA ILE A 228 -24.06 -6.30 -0.75
C ILE A 228 -24.43 -5.17 -1.73
N LYS A 229 -23.66 -5.01 -2.81
CA LYS A 229 -23.94 -4.03 -3.86
C LYS A 229 -25.33 -4.22 -4.48
N GLU A 230 -25.67 -5.47 -4.80
CA GLU A 230 -26.90 -5.84 -5.51
C GLU A 230 -28.12 -5.84 -4.57
N ASP A 231 -27.93 -6.22 -3.31
CA ASP A 231 -29.01 -6.46 -2.35
C ASP A 231 -29.46 -5.21 -1.59
N ILE A 232 -28.53 -4.34 -1.19
CA ILE A 232 -28.82 -3.24 -0.23
C ILE A 232 -28.21 -1.89 -0.64
N SER A 233 -27.72 -1.79 -1.86
CA SER A 233 -27.07 -0.59 -2.37
C SER A 233 -27.32 -0.43 -3.87
N SER A 234 -26.42 0.26 -4.57
CA SER A 234 -26.41 0.38 -6.02
C SER A 234 -24.98 0.55 -6.53
N GLU A 235 -24.79 0.39 -7.85
CA GLU A 235 -23.51 0.73 -8.47
C GLU A 235 -23.12 2.21 -8.25
N SER A 236 -24.08 3.14 -8.34
CA SER A 236 -23.81 4.56 -8.11
C SER A 236 -23.38 4.86 -6.67
N ILE A 237 -23.97 4.19 -5.68
CA ILE A 237 -23.59 4.32 -4.28
C ILE A 237 -22.22 3.70 -4.04
N PHE A 238 -21.95 2.51 -4.59
CA PHE A 238 -20.65 1.85 -4.42
C PHE A 238 -19.49 2.63 -5.06
N ARG A 239 -19.74 3.32 -6.18
CA ARG A 239 -18.78 4.21 -6.85
C ARG A 239 -18.68 5.60 -6.23
N SER A 240 -19.41 5.88 -5.15
CA SER A 240 -19.40 7.18 -4.51
C SER A 240 -18.09 7.46 -3.76
N ASN A 241 -17.78 8.75 -3.59
CA ASN A 241 -16.55 9.24 -2.98
C ASN A 241 -16.74 9.60 -1.49
N GLU A 242 -15.66 10.10 -0.87
CA GLU A 242 -15.65 10.55 0.52
C GLU A 242 -16.75 11.57 0.82
N GLU A 243 -16.89 12.57 -0.06
CA GLU A 243 -17.87 13.65 0.09
C GLU A 243 -19.30 13.13 0.16
N PHE A 244 -19.63 12.13 -0.68
CA PHE A 244 -20.92 11.46 -0.58
C PHE A 244 -21.06 10.72 0.75
N ALA A 245 -20.06 9.96 1.16
CA ALA A 245 -20.12 9.17 2.38
C ALA A 245 -20.32 10.06 3.63
N ILE A 246 -19.50 11.12 3.79
CA ILE A 246 -19.65 12.06 4.90
C ILE A 246 -21.00 12.79 4.86
N SER A 247 -21.50 13.16 3.68
CA SER A 247 -22.82 13.78 3.52
C SER A 247 -23.95 12.86 4.01
N ARG A 248 -23.91 11.56 3.65
CA ARG A 248 -24.89 10.59 4.11
C ARG A 248 -24.84 10.38 5.62
N LEU A 249 -23.64 10.36 6.19
CA LEU A 249 -23.43 10.22 7.62
C LEU A 249 -23.97 11.44 8.39
N LEU A 250 -23.61 12.66 7.98
CA LEU A 250 -24.07 13.91 8.60
C LEU A 250 -25.59 14.08 8.53
N LEU A 251 -26.21 13.67 7.42
CA LEU A 251 -27.65 13.81 7.19
C LEU A 251 -28.49 12.67 7.79
N GLY A 252 -27.87 11.65 8.38
CA GLY A 252 -28.61 10.48 8.90
C GLY A 252 -29.25 9.62 7.81
N LYS A 253 -28.75 9.69 6.58
CA LYS A 253 -29.34 9.06 5.37
C LYS A 253 -28.70 7.72 5.00
N ALA A 254 -28.09 7.04 5.96
CA ALA A 254 -27.57 5.69 5.82
C ALA A 254 -27.97 4.82 7.01
N ILE A 255 -28.37 3.57 6.77
CA ILE A 255 -28.59 2.59 7.85
C ILE A 255 -27.23 2.21 8.45
N PHE A 256 -26.32 1.79 7.58
CA PHE A 256 -24.93 1.53 7.91
C PHE A 256 -24.03 2.28 6.94
N ILE A 257 -22.89 2.76 7.44
CA ILE A 257 -21.89 3.40 6.59
C ILE A 257 -20.49 3.10 7.09
N LYS A 258 -19.63 2.67 6.17
CA LYS A 258 -18.20 2.56 6.41
C LYS A 258 -17.58 3.93 6.22
N PHE A 259 -16.87 4.41 7.23
CA PHE A 259 -16.11 5.64 7.15
C PHE A 259 -14.95 5.62 8.15
N ILE A 260 -13.99 6.52 7.98
CA ILE A 260 -12.90 6.71 8.95
C ILE A 260 -13.45 7.18 10.31
N ILE A 261 -12.71 6.93 11.38
CA ILE A 261 -13.04 7.47 12.70
C ILE A 261 -12.96 8.99 12.65
N LEU A 262 -14.10 9.64 12.90
CA LEU A 262 -14.20 11.09 12.89
C LEU A 262 -13.69 11.69 14.21
N PRO A 263 -13.20 12.94 14.20
CA PRO A 263 -12.97 13.69 15.42
C PRO A 263 -14.23 13.76 16.27
N ASP A 264 -14.08 13.64 17.59
CA ASP A 264 -15.23 13.50 18.50
C ASP A 264 -16.22 14.66 18.44
N GLN A 265 -15.74 15.88 18.18
CA GLN A 265 -16.61 17.04 18.00
C GLN A 265 -17.64 16.85 16.89
N ILE A 266 -17.26 16.15 15.81
CA ILE A 266 -18.16 15.81 14.71
C ILE A 266 -18.97 14.57 15.10
N TYR A 267 -18.33 13.53 15.65
CA TYR A 267 -19.00 12.29 16.02
C TYR A 267 -20.15 12.49 17.03
N GLU A 268 -19.96 13.34 18.04
CA GLU A 268 -20.97 13.62 19.08
C GLU A 268 -22.24 14.27 18.50
N MET A 269 -22.16 14.87 17.32
CA MET A 269 -23.32 15.42 16.59
C MET A 269 -24.09 14.36 15.79
N LEU A 270 -23.54 13.16 15.62
CA LEU A 270 -24.11 12.09 14.79
C LEU A 270 -25.02 11.18 15.59
N ASP A 271 -26.15 10.78 15.00
CA ASP A 271 -27.00 9.75 15.60
C ASP A 271 -26.56 8.31 15.23
N TYR A 272 -25.27 8.01 15.43
CA TYR A 272 -24.66 6.75 15.03
C TYR A 272 -23.85 6.11 16.16
N ASN A 273 -23.85 4.78 16.21
CA ASN A 273 -22.90 4.00 17.00
C ASN A 273 -21.68 3.64 16.13
N MET A 274 -20.48 3.76 16.71
CA MET A 274 -19.23 3.30 16.10
C MET A 274 -18.90 1.88 16.57
N THR A 275 -18.74 0.95 15.63
CA THR A 275 -18.26 -0.41 15.87
C THR A 275 -17.25 -0.83 14.82
N VAL A 276 -16.52 -1.91 15.05
CA VAL A 276 -15.70 -2.52 14.00
C VAL A 276 -16.55 -2.99 12.83
N LEU A 277 -15.93 -3.11 11.65
CA LEU A 277 -16.61 -3.67 10.47
C LEU A 277 -17.07 -5.12 10.74
N PRO A 278 -18.20 -5.57 10.17
CA PRO A 278 -18.62 -6.96 10.31
C PRO A 278 -17.63 -7.94 9.68
N GLY A 279 -17.76 -9.22 10.04
CA GLY A 279 -17.02 -10.30 9.39
C GLY A 279 -17.91 -11.40 8.84
N VAL A 280 -17.27 -12.48 8.38
CA VAL A 280 -17.99 -13.70 7.98
C VAL A 280 -18.72 -14.34 9.16
N LYS A 281 -18.24 -14.12 10.37
CA LYS A 281 -18.85 -14.57 11.63
C LYS A 281 -18.47 -13.63 12.77
N LYS A 282 -19.28 -13.67 13.83
CA LYS A 282 -19.08 -12.89 15.05
C LYS A 282 -17.65 -13.01 15.59
N GLY A 283 -17.07 -11.87 15.98
CA GLY A 283 -15.71 -11.77 16.52
C GLY A 283 -14.61 -11.68 15.46
N ILE A 284 -14.92 -11.86 14.18
CA ILE A 284 -13.99 -11.62 13.06
C ILE A 284 -14.32 -10.29 12.40
N SER A 285 -13.29 -9.50 12.12
CA SER A 285 -13.40 -8.18 11.50
C SER A 285 -12.11 -7.85 10.73
N GLY A 286 -12.06 -6.74 10.02
CA GLY A 286 -10.84 -6.22 9.42
C GLY A 286 -10.93 -4.72 9.18
N SER A 287 -9.88 -3.99 9.51
CA SER A 287 -9.72 -2.58 9.12
C SER A 287 -8.32 -2.35 8.59
N ILE A 288 -8.23 -1.68 7.44
CA ILE A 288 -6.92 -1.24 6.93
C ILE A 288 -6.34 -0.18 7.86
N ILE A 289 -5.02 -0.25 8.07
CA ILE A 289 -4.24 0.75 8.79
C ILE A 289 -3.97 1.89 7.83
N ILE A 290 -4.55 3.05 8.12
CA ILE A 290 -4.33 4.31 7.41
C ILE A 290 -3.56 5.25 8.35
N GLY A 291 -3.10 6.38 7.83
CA GLY A 291 -2.57 7.49 8.62
C GLY A 291 -1.13 7.82 8.28
N ASN A 292 -0.53 8.64 9.15
CA ASN A 292 0.76 9.24 8.91
C ASN A 292 1.86 8.56 9.73
N ASN A 293 2.99 8.38 9.09
CA ASN A 293 4.24 8.02 9.71
C ASN A 293 5.12 9.27 9.89
N ILE A 294 6.06 9.19 10.83
CA ILE A 294 7.14 10.16 10.97
C ILE A 294 8.48 9.48 10.68
N SER A 295 9.33 10.14 9.88
CA SER A 295 10.68 9.68 9.51
C SER A 295 11.72 10.77 9.65
N ILE A 296 12.99 10.35 9.77
CA ILE A 296 14.17 11.21 9.70
C ILE A 296 14.89 10.97 8.38
N THR A 297 15.28 12.00 7.67
CA THR A 297 16.02 11.90 6.39
C THR A 297 17.52 11.70 6.55
N LYS A 298 18.13 11.06 5.55
CA LYS A 298 19.58 10.86 5.43
C LYS A 298 20.22 11.94 4.56
N TYR A 299 21.19 12.67 5.09
CA TYR A 299 21.96 13.67 4.34
C TYR A 299 23.46 13.64 4.64
N PRO A 300 24.17 12.56 4.26
CA PRO A 300 25.56 12.34 4.68
C PRO A 300 26.58 13.37 4.14
N ASN A 301 26.18 14.21 3.17
CA ASN A 301 27.08 15.17 2.53
C ASN A 301 27.02 16.59 3.14
N ASP A 302 26.20 16.80 4.18
CA ASP A 302 26.12 18.09 4.88
C ASP A 302 27.05 18.10 6.11
N LYS A 303 27.89 19.13 6.22
CA LYS A 303 28.80 19.33 7.37
C LYS A 303 28.06 19.47 8.70
N ALA A 304 26.80 19.91 8.68
CA ALA A 304 25.96 20.03 9.86
C ALA A 304 25.12 18.76 10.13
N TYR A 305 25.21 17.73 9.26
CA TYR A 305 24.33 16.57 9.30
C TYR A 305 24.32 15.88 10.66
N ASP A 306 25.48 15.58 11.24
CA ASP A 306 25.52 14.83 12.49
C ASP A 306 24.83 15.55 13.65
N LYS A 307 25.05 16.87 13.78
CA LYS A 307 24.38 17.70 14.80
C LYS A 307 22.87 17.78 14.57
N ARG A 308 22.43 17.95 13.31
CA ARG A 308 21.00 18.00 12.97
C ARG A 308 20.33 16.64 13.18
N LYS A 309 21.00 15.55 12.82
CA LYS A 309 20.56 14.16 13.02
C LYS A 309 20.37 13.86 14.51
N GLU A 310 21.32 14.25 15.36
CA GLU A 310 21.21 14.10 16.82
C GLU A 310 20.01 14.89 17.38
N ALA A 311 19.86 16.15 16.98
CA ALA A 311 18.71 16.97 17.37
C ALA A 311 17.38 16.40 16.86
N ALA A 312 17.33 15.91 15.62
CA ALA A 312 16.15 15.28 15.02
C ALA A 312 15.80 13.97 15.73
N LEU A 313 16.78 13.15 16.10
CA LEU A 313 16.58 11.94 16.89
C LEU A 313 16.04 12.25 18.29
N PHE A 314 16.52 13.33 18.93
CA PHE A 314 15.97 13.76 20.23
C PHE A 314 14.50 14.16 20.09
N ALA A 315 14.20 15.03 19.12
CA ALA A 315 12.82 15.43 18.82
C ALA A 315 11.94 14.22 18.51
N PHE A 316 12.40 13.34 17.63
CA PHE A 316 11.68 12.13 17.26
C PHE A 316 11.34 11.25 18.46
N LYS A 317 12.30 11.02 19.37
CA LYS A 317 12.09 10.24 20.60
C LYS A 317 11.03 10.88 21.50
N TYR A 318 11.04 12.21 21.62
CA TYR A 318 10.01 12.93 22.38
C TYR A 318 8.62 12.76 21.75
N LEU A 319 8.51 12.99 20.43
CA LEU A 319 7.24 12.89 19.69
C LEU A 319 6.65 11.47 19.71
N ALA A 320 7.51 10.45 19.67
CA ALA A 320 7.14 9.04 19.71
C ALA A 320 6.99 8.48 21.14
N SER A 321 7.21 9.29 22.17
CA SER A 321 7.14 8.82 23.55
C SER A 321 5.71 8.47 23.97
N ARG A 322 5.58 7.48 24.86
CA ARG A 322 4.28 7.08 25.43
C ARG A 322 3.55 8.26 26.07
N GLU A 323 4.27 9.16 26.73
CA GLU A 323 3.69 10.32 27.42
C GLU A 323 3.02 11.29 26.43
N ILE A 324 3.73 11.65 25.36
CA ILE A 324 3.18 12.54 24.33
C ILE A 324 2.02 11.89 23.59
N GLN A 325 2.16 10.62 23.20
CA GLN A 325 1.07 9.87 22.57
C GLN A 325 -0.16 9.76 23.50
N LYS A 326 0.03 9.55 24.81
CA LYS A 326 -1.04 9.54 25.82
C LYS A 326 -1.73 10.89 25.91
N GLU A 327 -0.97 11.99 25.97
CA GLU A 327 -1.51 13.34 26.09
C GLU A 327 -2.41 13.70 24.89
N PHE A 328 -1.99 13.37 23.67
CA PHE A 328 -2.78 13.66 22.48
C PHE A 328 -3.97 12.71 22.30
N LEU A 329 -3.86 11.47 22.78
CA LEU A 329 -4.99 10.53 22.82
C LEU A 329 -6.06 10.98 23.83
N THR A 330 -5.67 11.43 25.03
CA THR A 330 -6.65 11.92 26.03
C THR A 330 -7.32 13.22 25.59
N LYS A 331 -6.64 14.02 24.76
CA LYS A 331 -7.24 15.17 24.07
C LYS A 331 -8.10 14.79 22.84
N ARG A 332 -8.19 13.50 22.50
CA ARG A 332 -8.94 12.97 21.35
C ARG A 332 -8.50 13.59 20.00
N ILE A 333 -7.19 13.84 19.87
CA ILE A 333 -6.57 14.42 18.67
C ILE A 333 -5.87 13.36 17.81
N VAL A 334 -5.35 12.30 18.43
CA VAL A 334 -4.57 11.25 17.75
C VAL A 334 -5.04 9.86 18.17
N ILE A 335 -4.97 8.92 17.24
CA ILE A 335 -5.08 7.49 17.51
C ILE A 335 -3.66 6.92 17.45
N PRO A 336 -3.03 6.60 18.61
CA PRO A 336 -1.64 6.15 18.65
C PRO A 336 -1.48 4.67 18.29
N GLY A 337 -0.31 4.31 17.80
CA GLY A 337 0.09 2.90 17.58
C GLY A 337 0.60 2.17 18.82
N ILE A 338 0.41 2.74 20.01
CA ILE A 338 0.86 2.19 21.31
C ILE A 338 -0.34 1.53 21.99
N MET A 339 -0.46 0.21 21.86
CA MET A 339 -1.66 -0.53 22.27
C MET A 339 -1.91 -0.50 23.77
N ASP A 340 -0.86 -0.44 24.58
CA ASP A 340 -0.95 -0.37 26.05
C ASP A 340 -1.68 0.89 26.54
N LEU A 341 -1.72 1.97 25.74
CA LEU A 341 -2.52 3.15 26.08
C LEU A 341 -4.01 2.84 26.13
N TYR A 342 -4.48 1.89 25.33
CA TYR A 342 -5.87 1.49 25.36
C TYR A 342 -6.22 0.63 26.56
N TYR A 343 -5.27 0.24 27.42
CA TYR A 343 -5.52 -0.47 28.68
C TYR A 343 -5.36 0.42 29.92
N ASP A 344 -4.94 1.67 29.72
CA ASP A 344 -4.74 2.66 30.78
C ASP A 344 -6.10 3.21 31.26
N GLU A 345 -6.41 3.06 32.54
CA GLU A 345 -7.73 3.41 33.09
C GLU A 345 -8.10 4.87 32.88
N ASP A 346 -7.13 5.79 33.01
CA ASP A 346 -7.37 7.23 32.83
C ASP A 346 -7.62 7.58 31.37
N VAL A 347 -6.95 6.89 30.45
CA VAL A 347 -7.23 7.02 29.02
C VAL A 347 -8.64 6.54 28.72
N CYS A 348 -9.05 5.40 29.27
CA CYS A 348 -10.34 4.78 28.94
C CYS A 348 -11.56 5.44 29.58
N LYS A 349 -11.37 6.35 30.54
CA LYS A 349 -12.43 7.28 30.99
C LYS A 349 -12.82 8.28 29.91
N ILE A 350 -11.91 8.57 28.96
CA ILE A 350 -12.07 9.63 27.96
C ILE A 350 -12.15 9.04 26.54
N ALA A 351 -11.24 8.15 26.16
CA ALA A 351 -11.15 7.61 24.82
C ALA A 351 -12.05 6.38 24.61
N HIS A 352 -12.40 6.09 23.36
CA HIS A 352 -13.15 4.90 22.95
C HIS A 352 -12.30 3.60 23.01
N CYS A 353 -11.67 3.31 24.15
CA CYS A 353 -10.77 2.17 24.32
C CYS A 353 -11.38 0.83 23.91
N GLN A 354 -12.66 0.59 24.19
CA GLN A 354 -13.31 -0.66 23.81
C GLN A 354 -13.33 -0.84 22.29
N LEU A 355 -13.62 0.24 21.54
CA LEU A 355 -13.53 0.23 20.09
C LEU A 355 -12.09 -0.05 19.65
N PHE A 356 -11.11 0.71 20.14
CA PHE A 356 -9.70 0.55 19.73
C PHE A 356 -9.13 -0.84 20.03
N ARG A 357 -9.49 -1.46 21.16
CA ARG A 357 -9.11 -2.84 21.50
C ARG A 357 -9.76 -3.89 20.58
N SER A 358 -10.93 -3.59 20.02
CA SER A 358 -11.65 -4.51 19.15
C SER A 358 -11.23 -4.45 17.68
N ILE A 359 -10.54 -3.37 17.26
CA ILE A 359 -10.04 -3.21 15.89
C ILE A 359 -9.08 -4.36 15.55
N GLN A 360 -9.24 -4.90 14.34
CA GLN A 360 -8.42 -5.97 13.80
C GLN A 360 -7.62 -5.42 12.60
N PRO A 361 -6.45 -4.81 12.87
CA PRO A 361 -5.75 -3.98 11.89
C PRO A 361 -5.00 -4.80 10.83
N ILE A 362 -5.03 -4.35 9.58
CA ILE A 362 -4.25 -4.91 8.47
C ILE A 362 -3.50 -3.84 7.68
N GLY A 363 -2.26 -4.14 7.32
CA GLY A 363 -1.51 -3.36 6.34
C GLY A 363 -2.02 -3.53 4.93
N LYS A 364 -1.88 -2.46 4.14
CA LYS A 364 -1.80 -2.57 2.68
C LYS A 364 -0.48 -3.27 2.30
N PRO A 365 -0.39 -3.96 1.15
CA PRO A 365 0.82 -4.66 0.71
C PRO A 365 1.90 -3.69 0.17
N ILE A 366 2.19 -2.62 0.89
CA ILE A 366 3.04 -1.50 0.46
C ILE A 366 4.49 -1.95 0.27
N PHE A 367 5.01 -2.73 1.22
CA PHE A 367 6.40 -3.17 1.24
C PHE A 367 6.62 -4.55 0.62
N GLU A 368 5.55 -5.30 0.36
CA GLU A 368 5.60 -6.61 -0.29
C GLU A 368 5.63 -6.53 -1.82
N ARG A 369 5.50 -5.32 -2.39
CA ARG A 369 5.42 -5.08 -3.83
C ARG A 369 6.52 -4.11 -4.24
N ASP A 370 7.24 -4.45 -5.31
CA ASP A 370 8.33 -3.61 -5.83
C ASP A 370 7.82 -2.25 -6.30
N ASP A 371 6.64 -2.23 -6.94
CA ASP A 371 5.91 -1.03 -7.33
C ASP A 371 4.46 -1.12 -6.83
N TYR A 372 4.22 -0.59 -5.62
CA TYR A 372 2.89 -0.57 -5.01
C TYR A 372 1.89 0.26 -5.83
N ASN A 373 2.31 1.36 -6.45
CA ASN A 373 1.40 2.21 -7.22
C ASN A 373 0.90 1.47 -8.46
N TYR A 374 1.81 0.83 -9.21
CA TYR A 374 1.45 -0.02 -10.34
C TYR A 374 0.52 -1.15 -9.89
N TYR A 375 0.83 -1.79 -8.76
CA TYR A 375 -0.02 -2.83 -8.18
C TYR A 375 -1.44 -2.31 -7.87
N ALA A 376 -1.55 -1.18 -7.16
CA ALA A 376 -2.82 -0.59 -6.77
C ALA A 376 -3.67 -0.16 -7.98
N GLU A 377 -3.05 0.45 -9.00
CA GLU A 377 -3.73 0.80 -10.25
C GLU A 377 -4.29 -0.43 -10.98
N LYS A 378 -3.46 -1.47 -11.16
CA LYS A 378 -3.90 -2.71 -11.82
C LYS A 378 -4.91 -3.48 -10.99
N PHE A 379 -4.77 -3.48 -9.67
CA PHE A 379 -5.74 -4.07 -8.75
C PHE A 379 -7.13 -3.48 -8.97
N LYS A 380 -7.23 -2.14 -9.01
CA LYS A 380 -8.50 -1.44 -9.20
C LYS A 380 -9.16 -1.78 -10.53
N ILE A 381 -8.36 -1.92 -11.60
CA ILE A 381 -8.87 -2.32 -12.92
C ILE A 381 -9.49 -3.72 -12.85
N TYR A 382 -8.72 -4.73 -12.43
CA TYR A 382 -9.22 -6.12 -12.40
C TYR A 382 -10.37 -6.31 -11.41
N PHE A 383 -10.34 -5.62 -10.27
CA PHE A 383 -11.44 -5.68 -9.31
C PHE A 383 -12.70 -5.00 -9.85
N SER A 384 -12.57 -3.88 -10.57
CA SER A 384 -13.70 -3.22 -11.24
C SER A 384 -14.33 -4.08 -12.32
N GLU A 385 -13.52 -4.83 -13.10
CA GLU A 385 -14.03 -5.78 -14.09
C GLU A 385 -14.90 -6.89 -13.48
N PHE A 386 -14.65 -7.26 -12.22
CA PHE A 386 -15.49 -8.20 -11.46
C PHE A 386 -16.72 -7.52 -10.86
N LEU A 387 -16.53 -6.40 -10.16
CA LEU A 387 -17.57 -5.77 -9.36
C LEU A 387 -18.63 -5.08 -10.24
N TYR A 388 -18.20 -4.49 -11.35
CA TYR A 388 -19.05 -3.72 -12.27
C TYR A 388 -19.15 -4.33 -13.67
N GLY A 389 -18.29 -5.31 -13.98
CA GLY A 389 -18.34 -6.05 -15.23
C GLY A 389 -18.82 -7.49 -15.06
N ASN A 390 -18.42 -8.34 -16.01
CA ASN A 390 -18.85 -9.73 -16.14
C ASN A 390 -17.74 -10.74 -15.83
N VAL A 391 -16.60 -10.29 -15.29
CA VAL A 391 -15.49 -11.19 -14.94
C VAL A 391 -15.84 -11.98 -13.67
N SER A 392 -15.45 -13.25 -13.62
CA SER A 392 -15.69 -14.08 -12.43
C SER A 392 -14.76 -13.67 -11.27
N ALA A 393 -15.20 -13.88 -10.03
CA ALA A 393 -14.38 -13.66 -8.84
C ALA A 393 -13.01 -14.37 -8.93
N LYS A 394 -13.02 -15.61 -9.42
CA LYS A 394 -11.82 -16.44 -9.58
C LYS A 394 -10.84 -15.84 -10.58
N ASP A 395 -11.33 -15.39 -11.73
CA ASP A 395 -10.48 -14.84 -12.78
C ASP A 395 -9.92 -13.47 -12.39
N ALA A 396 -10.74 -12.61 -11.76
CA ALA A 396 -10.28 -11.31 -11.26
C ALA A 396 -9.18 -11.45 -10.20
N LEU A 397 -9.36 -12.33 -9.21
CA LEU A 397 -8.35 -12.57 -8.18
C LEU A 397 -7.09 -13.23 -8.75
N LYS A 398 -7.22 -14.08 -9.77
CA LYS A 398 -6.07 -14.61 -10.51
C LYS A 398 -5.31 -13.50 -11.22
N ASN A 399 -6.00 -12.63 -11.97
CA ASN A 399 -5.37 -11.48 -12.63
C ASN A 399 -4.67 -10.55 -11.61
N ILE A 400 -5.27 -10.34 -10.44
CA ILE A 400 -4.66 -9.58 -9.34
C ILE A 400 -3.39 -10.25 -8.81
N LYS A 401 -3.41 -11.58 -8.63
CA LYS A 401 -2.22 -12.35 -8.24
C LYS A 401 -1.12 -12.19 -9.29
N ASP A 402 -1.48 -12.27 -10.56
CA ASP A 402 -0.57 -12.20 -11.70
C ASP A 402 0.18 -10.86 -11.80
N ILE A 403 -0.35 -9.75 -11.23
CA ILE A 403 0.38 -8.48 -11.13
C ILE A 403 1.69 -8.64 -10.34
N SER A 404 1.65 -9.46 -9.30
CA SER A 404 2.72 -9.57 -8.29
C SER A 404 3.72 -10.68 -8.61
N TYR A 405 3.41 -11.53 -9.59
CA TYR A 405 4.28 -12.61 -10.01
C TYR A 405 5.02 -12.19 -11.28
N ILE A 406 6.34 -12.08 -11.19
CA ILE A 406 7.18 -12.14 -12.38
C ILE A 406 7.15 -13.60 -12.83
N TYR A 407 6.36 -13.89 -13.86
CA TYR A 407 6.35 -15.20 -14.48
C TYR A 407 7.71 -15.49 -15.09
N GLU A 408 8.53 -16.22 -14.36
CA GLU A 408 9.73 -16.81 -14.91
C GLU A 408 9.35 -17.95 -15.85
N ILE A 409 9.97 -17.97 -17.03
CA ILE A 409 9.89 -19.14 -17.90
C ILE A 409 10.73 -20.23 -17.23
N SER A 410 10.08 -21.07 -16.43
CA SER A 410 10.72 -22.19 -15.75
C SER A 410 10.68 -23.45 -16.62
N THR A 411 11.72 -24.27 -16.56
CA THR A 411 11.71 -25.64 -17.09
C THR A 411 11.01 -26.62 -16.15
N SER A 412 10.58 -26.18 -14.96
CA SER A 412 9.79 -26.97 -14.03
C SER A 412 8.35 -27.16 -14.54
N THR A 413 7.86 -28.39 -14.50
CA THR A 413 6.50 -28.76 -14.90
C THR A 413 5.46 -28.55 -13.79
N LYS A 414 5.83 -27.92 -12.66
CA LYS A 414 4.96 -27.75 -11.49
C LYS A 414 3.69 -26.95 -11.79
N TYR A 415 3.78 -25.94 -12.67
CA TYR A 415 2.65 -25.06 -13.02
C TYR A 415 2.26 -25.18 -14.50
N THR A 416 3.23 -25.32 -15.41
CA THR A 416 3.01 -25.48 -16.85
C THR A 416 4.20 -26.18 -17.49
N SER A 417 3.97 -26.97 -18.53
CA SER A 417 5.04 -27.60 -19.33
C SER A 417 5.58 -26.70 -20.44
N ALA A 418 5.00 -25.51 -20.65
CA ALA A 418 5.34 -24.64 -21.77
C ALA A 418 6.82 -24.22 -21.80
N GLY A 419 7.41 -23.93 -20.64
CA GLY A 419 8.83 -23.59 -20.55
C GLY A 419 9.74 -24.77 -20.91
N LEU A 420 9.47 -25.97 -20.39
CA LEU A 420 10.24 -27.16 -20.75
C LEU A 420 10.14 -27.48 -22.25
N ILE A 421 8.95 -27.40 -22.83
CA ILE A 421 8.73 -27.63 -24.26
C ILE A 421 9.53 -26.63 -25.10
N ASN A 422 9.46 -25.34 -24.78
CA ASN A 422 10.24 -24.30 -25.47
C ASN A 422 11.75 -24.53 -25.34
N PHE A 423 12.23 -24.91 -24.15
CA PHE A 423 13.64 -25.24 -23.94
C PHE A 423 14.10 -26.38 -24.85
N LEU A 424 13.34 -27.48 -24.90
CA LEU A 424 13.65 -28.63 -25.74
C LEU A 424 13.63 -28.29 -27.24
N ILE A 425 12.63 -27.54 -27.69
CA ILE A 425 12.54 -27.09 -29.09
C ILE A 425 13.78 -26.27 -29.46
N LEU A 426 14.17 -25.31 -28.63
CA LEU A 426 15.36 -24.49 -28.88
C LEU A 426 16.64 -25.34 -28.93
N SER A 427 16.81 -26.28 -28.00
CA SER A 427 17.97 -27.19 -27.98
C SER A 427 18.03 -28.08 -29.22
N VAL A 428 16.89 -28.63 -29.67
CA VAL A 428 16.82 -29.46 -30.88
C VAL A 428 17.17 -28.65 -32.12
N ILE A 429 16.62 -27.45 -32.28
CA ILE A 429 16.91 -26.58 -33.43
C ILE A 429 18.40 -26.23 -33.48
N ILE A 430 18.99 -25.81 -32.36
CA ILE A 430 20.42 -25.47 -32.30
C ILE A 430 21.28 -26.69 -32.63
N THR A 431 20.90 -27.88 -32.15
CA THR A 431 21.62 -29.12 -32.46
C THR A 431 21.55 -29.44 -33.95
N LEU A 432 20.38 -29.31 -34.57
CA LEU A 432 20.21 -29.53 -36.01
C LEU A 432 21.02 -28.53 -36.84
N MET A 433 21.08 -27.26 -36.43
CA MET A 433 21.91 -26.23 -37.08
C MET A 433 23.40 -26.53 -36.93
N PHE A 434 23.84 -27.05 -35.79
CA PHE A 434 25.22 -27.44 -35.63
C PHE A 434 25.56 -28.66 -36.49
N LEU A 435 24.69 -29.67 -36.54
CA LEU A 435 24.85 -30.85 -37.38
C LEU A 435 24.82 -30.54 -38.88
N SER A 436 24.08 -29.50 -39.30
CA SER A 436 24.01 -29.14 -40.71
C SER A 436 25.34 -28.63 -41.27
N LEU A 437 26.27 -28.19 -40.42
CA LEU A 437 27.63 -27.81 -40.84
C LEU A 437 28.41 -28.96 -41.47
N ILE A 438 28.06 -30.21 -41.18
CA ILE A 438 28.70 -31.39 -41.78
C ILE A 438 28.55 -31.38 -43.32
N PHE A 439 27.42 -30.89 -43.84
CA PHE A 439 27.15 -30.86 -45.28
C PHE A 439 28.11 -29.95 -46.05
N ILE A 440 28.71 -28.95 -45.40
CA ILE A 440 29.71 -28.05 -46.01
C ILE A 440 30.98 -28.81 -46.41
N PHE A 441 31.29 -29.92 -45.73
CA PHE A 441 32.50 -30.72 -45.94
C PHE A 441 32.27 -31.97 -46.80
N LEU A 442 31.04 -32.22 -47.26
CA LEU A 442 30.72 -33.37 -48.08
C LEU A 442 30.79 -32.99 -49.57
N ASN A 443 31.70 -33.64 -50.31
CA ASN A 443 31.96 -33.36 -51.73
C ASN A 443 30.70 -33.36 -52.62
N ASN A 444 29.71 -34.21 -52.30
CA ASN A 444 28.47 -34.32 -53.05
C ASN A 444 27.56 -33.08 -52.95
N PHE A 445 27.82 -32.18 -51.98
CA PHE A 445 27.02 -30.98 -51.73
C PHE A 445 27.73 -29.68 -52.12
N ASN A 446 28.99 -29.73 -52.57
CA ASN A 446 29.78 -28.55 -52.97
C ASN A 446 29.05 -27.58 -53.93
N PRO A 447 28.30 -28.05 -54.97
CA PRO A 447 27.60 -27.15 -55.88
C PRO A 447 26.55 -26.25 -55.21
N PHE A 448 26.04 -26.63 -54.03
CA PHE A 448 25.04 -25.86 -53.29
C PHE A 448 25.62 -24.77 -52.40
N PHE A 449 26.94 -24.76 -52.18
CA PHE A 449 27.61 -23.83 -51.26
C PHE A 449 28.54 -22.83 -51.94
N GLU A 450 28.60 -22.79 -53.28
CA GLU A 450 29.47 -21.89 -54.06
C GLU A 450 29.23 -20.39 -53.82
N PHE A 451 28.08 -20.03 -53.24
CA PHE A 451 27.73 -18.64 -52.97
C PHE A 451 28.63 -17.98 -51.91
N LEU A 452 29.18 -18.70 -50.93
CA LEU A 452 30.07 -18.14 -49.89
C LEU A 452 31.24 -19.10 -49.63
N SER A 453 32.34 -18.59 -49.08
CA SER A 453 33.41 -19.47 -48.59
C SER A 453 32.89 -20.38 -47.46
N GLN A 454 33.59 -21.50 -47.24
CA GLN A 454 33.25 -22.42 -46.15
C GLN A 454 33.30 -21.72 -44.80
N GLU A 455 34.26 -20.82 -44.56
CA GLU A 455 34.34 -20.06 -43.31
C GLU A 455 33.13 -19.14 -43.13
N TYR A 456 32.67 -18.52 -44.21
CA TYR A 456 31.53 -17.62 -44.22
C TYR A 456 30.20 -18.35 -43.96
N TRP A 457 30.00 -19.55 -44.50
CA TRP A 457 28.84 -20.38 -44.14
C TRP A 457 28.85 -20.79 -42.67
N ILE A 458 30.03 -21.16 -42.13
CA ILE A 458 30.18 -21.50 -40.71
C ILE A 458 29.84 -20.30 -39.82
N LEU A 459 30.30 -19.10 -40.17
CA LEU A 459 29.98 -17.87 -39.44
C LEU A 459 28.48 -17.55 -39.44
N ILE A 460 27.77 -17.72 -40.56
CA ILE A 460 26.32 -17.49 -40.63
C ILE A 460 25.56 -18.42 -39.67
N VAL A 461 25.90 -19.72 -39.68
CA VAL A 461 25.25 -20.71 -38.82
C VAL A 461 25.59 -20.44 -37.35
N PHE A 462 26.85 -20.11 -37.04
CA PHE A 462 27.26 -19.75 -35.69
C PHE A 462 26.55 -18.50 -35.18
N GLY A 463 26.44 -17.45 -36.01
CA GLY A 463 25.69 -16.24 -35.68
C GLY A 463 24.21 -16.52 -35.41
N SER A 464 23.61 -17.40 -36.21
CA SER A 464 22.23 -17.83 -36.04
C SER A 464 22.02 -18.64 -34.75
N ILE A 465 22.98 -19.51 -34.39
CA ILE A 465 22.99 -20.24 -33.10
C ILE A 465 23.11 -19.26 -31.93
N MET A 466 23.97 -18.23 -32.03
CA MET A 466 24.11 -17.21 -30.98
C MET A 466 22.82 -16.41 -30.78
N ASN A 467 22.15 -16.03 -31.88
CA ASN A 467 20.85 -15.35 -31.82
C ASN A 467 19.79 -16.20 -31.11
N LEU A 468 19.68 -17.50 -31.44
CA LEU A 468 18.76 -18.42 -30.76
C LEU A 468 19.16 -18.67 -29.31
N SER A 469 20.46 -18.73 -29.02
CA SER A 469 20.97 -18.94 -27.66
C SER A 469 20.63 -17.79 -26.72
N ALA A 470 20.38 -16.58 -27.24
CA ALA A 470 19.89 -15.46 -26.44
C ALA A 470 18.55 -15.78 -25.75
N CYS A 471 17.71 -16.64 -26.34
CA CYS A 471 16.45 -17.08 -25.73
C CYS A 471 16.65 -17.83 -24.41
N PHE A 472 17.75 -18.57 -24.24
CA PHE A 472 18.04 -19.28 -22.99
C PHE A 472 18.26 -18.33 -21.80
N THR A 473 18.69 -17.09 -22.06
CA THR A 473 18.86 -16.06 -21.02
C THR A 473 17.54 -15.61 -20.39
N LYS A 474 16.40 -15.94 -21.00
CA LYS A 474 15.05 -15.61 -20.52
C LYS A 474 14.46 -16.68 -19.59
N PHE A 475 15.13 -17.83 -19.43
CA PHE A 475 14.67 -18.89 -18.52
C PHE A 475 15.10 -18.62 -17.08
N GLY A 476 14.19 -18.86 -16.14
CA GLY A 476 14.35 -18.58 -14.70
C GLY A 476 14.48 -17.09 -14.38
N THR A 477 15.00 -16.78 -13.19
CA THR A 477 15.18 -15.41 -12.70
C THR A 477 15.99 -14.57 -13.69
N LEU A 478 15.47 -13.42 -14.10
CA LEU A 478 16.21 -12.43 -14.88
C LEU A 478 17.22 -11.72 -13.98
N THR A 479 18.50 -11.79 -14.36
CA THR A 479 19.59 -11.10 -13.66
C THR A 479 20.23 -10.07 -14.58
N SER A 480 20.91 -9.08 -14.00
CA SER A 480 21.67 -8.09 -14.79
C SER A 480 22.65 -8.77 -15.76
N PHE A 481 23.33 -9.84 -15.30
CA PHE A 481 24.20 -10.67 -16.13
C PHE A 481 23.45 -11.31 -17.31
N LYS A 482 22.31 -11.96 -17.09
CA LYS A 482 21.53 -12.57 -18.18
C LYS A 482 21.03 -11.52 -19.18
N CYS A 483 20.65 -10.33 -18.73
CA CYS A 483 20.26 -9.22 -19.61
C CYS A 483 21.43 -8.75 -20.49
N GLN A 484 22.61 -8.55 -19.90
CA GLN A 484 23.82 -8.17 -20.65
C GLN A 484 24.26 -9.28 -21.61
N LEU A 485 24.24 -10.54 -21.18
CA LEU A 485 24.55 -11.69 -22.01
C LEU A 485 23.59 -11.82 -23.20
N SER A 486 22.29 -11.57 -22.99
CA SER A 486 21.29 -11.54 -24.05
C SER A 486 21.64 -10.50 -25.13
N ILE A 487 22.02 -9.29 -24.71
CA ILE A 487 22.40 -8.21 -25.62
C ILE A 487 23.68 -8.58 -26.38
N LEU A 488 24.67 -9.13 -25.69
CA LEU A 488 25.94 -9.56 -26.28
C LEU A 488 25.72 -10.66 -27.35
N LEU A 489 24.93 -11.69 -27.02
CA LEU A 489 24.62 -12.79 -27.92
C LEU A 489 23.88 -12.32 -29.18
N LEU A 490 22.92 -11.41 -29.03
CA LEU A 490 22.21 -10.82 -30.17
C LEU A 490 23.13 -9.93 -31.02
N SER A 491 23.97 -9.10 -30.39
CA SER A 491 24.89 -8.23 -31.12
C SER A 491 25.90 -9.04 -31.94
N LEU A 492 26.59 -10.00 -31.31
CA LEU A 492 27.57 -10.85 -31.98
C LEU A 492 26.91 -11.78 -32.99
N GLY A 493 25.75 -12.33 -32.65
CA GLY A 493 24.97 -13.18 -33.54
C GLY A 493 24.58 -12.46 -34.83
N PHE A 494 24.07 -11.23 -34.72
CA PHE A 494 23.74 -10.39 -35.87
C PHE A 494 24.98 -10.06 -36.70
N SER A 495 26.10 -9.68 -36.07
CA SER A 495 27.35 -9.43 -36.78
C SER A 495 27.83 -10.65 -37.58
N PHE A 496 27.87 -11.84 -36.96
CA PHE A 496 28.30 -13.06 -37.64
C PHE A 496 27.35 -13.53 -38.74
N SER A 497 26.05 -13.22 -38.64
CA SER A 497 25.09 -13.51 -39.71
C SER A 497 25.22 -12.58 -40.92
N PHE A 498 25.57 -11.30 -40.73
CA PHE A 498 25.58 -10.30 -41.81
C PHE A 498 26.97 -10.03 -42.42
N ILE A 499 28.06 -10.13 -41.64
CA ILE A 499 29.43 -9.92 -42.13
C ILE A 499 29.75 -10.77 -43.38
N PRO A 500 29.42 -12.07 -43.41
CA PRO A 500 29.65 -12.92 -44.58
C PRO A 500 28.92 -12.46 -45.84
N ILE A 501 27.72 -11.87 -45.70
CA ILE A 501 26.90 -11.40 -46.83
C ILE A 501 27.44 -10.07 -47.36
N LEU A 502 27.91 -9.19 -46.47
CA LEU A 502 28.42 -7.87 -46.82
C LEU A 502 29.84 -7.89 -47.39
N ASN A 503 30.63 -8.92 -47.07
CA ASN A 503 32.02 -9.09 -47.54
C ASN A 503 32.16 -10.23 -48.57
N LYS A 504 31.04 -10.63 -49.18
CA LYS A 504 31.00 -11.66 -50.22
C LYS A 504 31.74 -11.22 -51.48
#